data_AF-A0A941EDQ9-F1
#
_entry.id   AF-A0A941EDQ9-F1
#
_cell.length_a   1.000
_cell.length_b   1.000
_cell.length_c   1.000
_cell.angle_alpha   90.00
_cell.angle_beta   90.00
_cell.angle_gamma   90.00
#
_symmetry.space_group_name_H-M   'P 1'
#
loop_
_entity.id
_entity.type
_entity.pdbx_description
1 polymer ?
#
loop_
_entity_poly.entity_id
_entity_poly.type
_entity_poly.pdbx_seq_one_letter_code
_entity_poly.pdbx_strand_id
1 'polypeptide(L)'
;MDGFDDLVSSERRRLEAQAAVERAKSAEEKSRHDAWEREELREWRTAIERMRELFAAAVKRLQQEGVRPLPVLEHRPPPPRPSGLEAVERTVITGYRWQFEAFALDKQCRAYKATAAHPLMAVDRRPEWSIRKRLTDYVLRGRGLDTTRRFAMLRDKSLLRTGLQPADLVLWGAASDRIDLDPAAAVRAGRIHCFGKAEGGTPLLLRTDCQPEPLETFIAKATGRLLAQR
;
A
#
# COMPACT_ATOMS: atom_id res chain seq x y z
N MET A 1 32.80 27.08 -61.92
CA MET A 1 31.50 26.49 -61.55
C MET A 1 31.26 26.70 -60.05
N ASP A 2 31.79 27.79 -59.46
CA ASP A 2 32.29 27.74 -58.07
C ASP A 2 31.32 28.37 -57.04
N GLY A 3 30.42 29.24 -57.50
CA GLY A 3 29.49 29.96 -56.60
C GLY A 3 28.40 29.09 -55.98
N PHE A 4 28.06 27.94 -56.59
CA PHE A 4 27.06 27.02 -56.04
C PHE A 4 27.64 26.17 -54.90
N ASP A 5 28.88 25.68 -55.06
CA ASP A 5 29.58 24.90 -54.03
C ASP A 5 29.92 25.76 -52.80
N ASP A 6 30.26 27.04 -53.00
CA ASP A 6 30.45 28.00 -51.90
C ASP A 6 29.15 28.27 -51.14
N LEU A 7 28.03 28.41 -51.86
CA LEU A 7 26.71 28.61 -51.25
C LEU A 7 26.29 27.40 -50.42
N VAL A 8 26.40 26.19 -50.98
CA VAL A 8 26.10 24.93 -50.27
C VAL A 8 27.00 24.76 -49.04
N SER A 9 28.28 25.11 -49.16
CA SER A 9 29.23 25.07 -48.04
C SER A 9 28.91 26.08 -46.94
N SER A 10 28.38 27.25 -47.29
CA SER A 10 27.96 28.27 -46.34
C SER A 10 26.67 27.88 -45.61
N GLU A 11 25.68 27.33 -46.32
CA GLU A 11 24.42 26.85 -45.74
C GLU A 11 24.64 25.60 -44.89
N ARG A 12 25.52 24.69 -45.30
CA ARG A 12 25.93 23.55 -44.46
C ARG A 12 26.56 24.03 -43.15
N ARG A 13 27.48 25.00 -43.19
CA ARG A 13 28.08 25.58 -41.98
C ARG A 13 27.05 26.28 -41.10
N ARG A 14 26.06 26.95 -41.69
CA ARG A 14 24.94 27.56 -40.97
C ARG A 14 24.09 26.51 -40.26
N LEU A 15 23.72 25.43 -40.93
CA LEU A 15 22.94 24.33 -40.36
C LEU A 15 23.73 23.58 -39.27
N GLU A 16 25.03 23.34 -39.48
CA GLU A 16 25.90 22.74 -38.46
C GLU A 16 26.04 23.64 -37.23
N ALA A 17 26.14 24.96 -37.41
CA ALA A 17 26.16 25.93 -36.32
C ALA A 17 24.82 25.97 -35.56
N GLN A 18 23.68 25.93 -36.26
CA GLN A 18 22.35 25.85 -35.64
C GLN A 18 22.18 24.55 -34.85
N ALA A 19 22.56 23.41 -35.43
CA ALA A 19 22.51 22.11 -34.76
C ALA A 19 23.44 22.06 -33.54
N ALA A 20 24.61 22.69 -33.59
CA ALA A 20 25.51 22.78 -32.45
C ALA A 20 24.90 23.61 -31.30
N VAL A 21 24.22 24.72 -31.62
CA VAL A 21 23.50 25.55 -30.63
C VAL A 21 22.34 24.78 -30.01
N GLU A 22 21.55 24.06 -30.82
CA GLU A 22 20.45 23.24 -30.31
C GLU A 22 20.93 22.11 -29.41
N ARG A 23 22.00 21.40 -29.80
CA ARG A 23 22.63 20.36 -28.96
C ARG A 23 23.15 20.94 -27.65
N ALA A 24 23.75 22.13 -27.68
CA ALA A 24 24.22 22.80 -26.47
C ALA A 24 23.06 23.14 -25.52
N LYS A 25 21.95 23.67 -26.05
CA LYS A 25 20.73 23.94 -25.27
C LYS A 25 20.14 22.67 -24.67
N SER A 26 19.99 21.62 -25.46
CA SER A 26 19.46 20.34 -24.96
C SER A 26 20.39 19.69 -23.93
N ALA A 27 21.71 19.84 -24.06
CA ALA A 27 22.66 19.36 -23.06
C ALA A 27 22.55 20.14 -21.74
N GLU A 28 22.35 21.45 -21.80
CA GLU A 28 22.12 22.29 -20.62
C GLU A 28 20.80 21.94 -19.91
N GLU A 29 19.71 21.79 -20.67
CA GLU A 29 18.41 21.35 -20.13
C GLU A 29 18.50 19.98 -19.48
N LYS A 30 19.17 19.02 -20.13
CA LYS A 30 19.41 17.70 -19.56
C LYS A 30 20.24 17.78 -18.28
N SER A 31 21.30 18.60 -18.26
CA SER A 31 22.13 18.77 -17.07
C SER A 31 21.34 19.34 -15.89
N ARG A 32 20.44 20.30 -16.15
CA ARG A 32 19.53 20.87 -15.13
C ARG A 32 18.55 19.81 -14.61
N HIS A 33 17.95 19.03 -15.50
CA HIS A 33 17.06 17.94 -15.12
C HIS A 33 17.80 16.89 -14.28
N ASP A 34 18.99 16.45 -14.69
CA ASP A 34 19.82 15.48 -13.96
C ASP A 34 20.28 16.02 -12.59
N ALA A 35 20.48 17.34 -12.46
CA ALA A 35 20.77 17.98 -11.18
C ALA A 35 19.55 17.99 -10.26
N TRP A 36 18.38 18.36 -10.78
CA TRP A 36 17.11 18.33 -10.05
C TRP A 36 16.76 16.91 -9.59
N GLU A 37 16.87 15.91 -10.47
CA GLU A 37 16.53 14.52 -10.15
C GLU A 37 17.42 13.96 -9.03
N ARG A 38 18.72 14.30 -9.03
CA ARG A 38 19.65 13.90 -7.96
C ARG A 38 19.30 14.53 -6.62
N GLU A 39 18.90 15.80 -6.62
CA GLU A 39 18.48 16.50 -5.41
C GLU A 39 17.16 15.92 -4.87
N GLU A 40 16.16 15.75 -5.73
CA GLU A 40 14.90 15.12 -5.35
C GLU A 40 15.10 13.71 -4.81
N LEU A 41 15.97 12.91 -5.44
CA LEU A 41 16.30 11.57 -4.97
C LEU A 41 16.94 11.60 -3.59
N ARG A 42 17.80 12.59 -3.30
CA ARG A 42 18.41 12.79 -1.99
C ARG A 42 17.35 13.12 -0.95
N GLU A 43 16.47 14.09 -1.23
CA GLU A 43 15.41 14.48 -0.29
C GLU A 43 14.44 13.33 -0.02
N TRP A 44 14.07 12.55 -1.04
CA TRP A 44 13.24 11.35 -0.87
C TRP A 44 13.92 10.27 -0.04
N ARG A 45 15.23 10.06 -0.19
CA ARG A 45 15.98 9.13 0.68
C ARG A 45 15.92 9.57 2.13
N THR A 46 16.17 10.85 2.41
CA THR A 46 16.07 11.41 3.76
C THR A 46 14.65 11.24 4.33
N ALA A 47 13.62 11.54 3.54
CA ALA A 47 12.23 11.38 3.95
C ALA A 47 11.92 9.90 4.29
N ILE A 48 12.35 8.96 3.44
CA ILE A 48 12.12 7.53 3.62
C ILE A 48 12.87 6.99 4.85
N GLU A 49 14.10 7.42 5.08
CA GLU A 49 14.86 7.09 6.29
C GLU A 49 14.10 7.57 7.53
N ARG A 50 13.63 8.82 7.52
CA ARG A 50 12.81 9.36 8.61
C ARG A 50 11.50 8.59 8.81
N MET A 51 10.82 8.20 7.73
CA MET A 51 9.61 7.35 7.82
C MET A 51 9.93 6.02 8.50
N ARG A 52 11.04 5.36 8.14
CA ARG A 52 11.46 4.09 8.74
C ARG A 52 11.78 4.23 10.22
N GLU A 53 12.45 5.31 10.63
CA GLU A 53 12.69 5.62 12.04
C GLU A 53 11.38 5.78 12.82
N LEU A 54 10.44 6.57 12.28
CA LEU A 54 9.15 6.80 12.91
C LEU A 54 8.34 5.50 13.05
N PHE A 55 8.33 4.66 12.00
CA PHE A 55 7.68 3.35 12.05
C PHE A 55 8.30 2.44 13.10
N ALA A 56 9.65 2.39 13.16
CA ALA A 56 10.36 1.61 14.14
C ALA A 56 10.08 2.07 15.58
N ALA A 57 10.08 3.39 15.82
CA ALA A 57 9.77 3.96 17.12
C ALA A 57 8.32 3.63 17.55
N ALA A 58 7.35 3.76 16.65
CA ALA A 58 5.95 3.45 16.92
C ALA A 58 5.74 1.97 17.24
N VAL A 59 6.27 1.07 16.38
CA VAL A 59 6.16 -0.38 16.58
C VAL A 59 6.83 -0.81 17.88
N LYS A 60 8.04 -0.31 18.16
CA LYS A 60 8.76 -0.60 19.40
C LYS A 60 7.93 -0.18 20.62
N ARG A 61 7.34 1.02 20.60
CA ARG A 61 6.49 1.51 21.69
C ARG A 61 5.25 0.63 21.88
N LEU A 62 4.55 0.28 20.81
CA LEU A 62 3.37 -0.59 20.87
C LEU A 62 3.71 -1.97 21.42
N GLN A 63 4.87 -2.53 21.07
CA GLN A 63 5.37 -3.79 21.61
C GLN A 63 5.71 -3.70 23.10
N GLN A 64 6.43 -2.66 23.52
CA GLN A 64 6.80 -2.44 24.92
C GLN A 64 5.58 -2.28 25.83
N GLU A 65 4.53 -1.63 25.33
CA GLU A 65 3.29 -1.38 26.07
C GLU A 65 2.27 -2.54 25.95
N GLY A 66 2.64 -3.62 25.25
CA GLY A 66 1.83 -4.83 25.14
C GLY A 66 0.58 -4.70 24.25
N VAL A 67 0.52 -3.69 23.36
CA VAL A 67 -0.59 -3.53 22.41
C VAL A 67 -0.52 -4.64 21.37
N ARG A 68 -1.55 -5.49 21.33
CA ARG A 68 -1.60 -6.63 20.42
C ARG A 68 -1.87 -6.17 18.98
N PRO A 69 -1.08 -6.60 17.99
CA PRO A 69 -1.40 -6.36 16.59
C PRO A 69 -2.59 -7.21 16.14
N LEU A 70 -3.34 -6.71 15.16
CA LEU A 70 -4.48 -7.41 14.58
C LEU A 70 -4.00 -8.50 13.61
N PRO A 71 -4.61 -9.70 13.64
CA PRO A 71 -4.28 -10.77 12.72
C PRO A 71 -4.67 -10.42 11.28
N VAL A 72 -3.85 -10.86 10.33
CA VAL A 72 -4.08 -10.71 8.89
C VAL A 72 -4.69 -11.99 8.36
N LEU A 73 -5.97 -11.92 7.98
CA LEU A 73 -6.71 -13.06 7.45
C LEU A 73 -6.68 -13.08 5.93
N GLU A 74 -6.14 -14.16 5.35
CA GLU A 74 -6.17 -14.41 3.90
C GLU A 74 -7.16 -15.53 3.58
N HIS A 75 -7.98 -15.31 2.55
CA HIS A 75 -8.81 -16.35 1.95
C HIS A 75 -7.99 -17.15 0.95
N ARG A 76 -7.89 -18.45 1.17
CA ARG A 76 -7.25 -19.37 0.23
C ARG A 76 -8.30 -20.26 -0.43
N PRO A 77 -8.33 -20.27 -1.79
CA PRO A 77 -9.16 -21.21 -2.50
C PRO A 77 -8.69 -22.64 -2.19
N PRO A 78 -9.59 -23.62 -2.28
CA PRO A 78 -9.21 -25.01 -2.11
C PRO A 78 -8.14 -25.43 -3.14
N PRO A 79 -7.19 -26.30 -2.77
CA PRO A 79 -6.32 -26.91 -3.76
C PRO A 79 -7.16 -27.77 -4.72
N PRO A 80 -6.84 -27.80 -6.03
CA PRO A 80 -7.54 -28.68 -6.96
C PRO A 80 -7.33 -30.14 -6.52
N ARG A 81 -8.44 -30.88 -6.32
CA ARG A 81 -8.40 -32.29 -5.91
C ARG A 81 -8.96 -33.19 -7.01
N PRO A 82 -8.33 -34.34 -7.28
CA PRO A 82 -8.80 -35.28 -8.29
C PRO A 82 -10.04 -36.11 -7.87
N SER A 83 -10.47 -36.07 -6.61
CA SER A 83 -11.40 -37.07 -6.03
C SER A 83 -12.87 -36.63 -5.87
N GLY A 84 -13.31 -35.52 -6.48
CA GLY A 84 -14.72 -35.08 -6.40
C GLY A 84 -15.22 -34.65 -5.02
N LEU A 85 -14.39 -34.76 -3.97
CA LEU A 85 -14.65 -34.18 -2.65
C LEU A 85 -14.27 -32.69 -2.69
N GLU A 86 -15.28 -31.82 -2.66
CA GLU A 86 -15.08 -30.38 -2.63
C GLU A 86 -14.26 -29.97 -1.40
N ALA A 87 -13.04 -29.51 -1.63
CA ALA A 87 -12.26 -28.89 -0.57
C ALA A 87 -12.93 -27.54 -0.22
N VAL A 88 -13.22 -27.36 1.06
CA VAL A 88 -13.85 -26.13 1.55
C VAL A 88 -12.80 -25.02 1.60
N GLU A 89 -13.15 -23.84 1.05
CA GLU A 89 -12.39 -22.59 1.21
C GLU A 89 -11.85 -22.40 2.64
N ARG A 90 -10.61 -21.90 2.75
CA ARG A 90 -9.93 -21.74 4.05
C ARG A 90 -9.51 -20.30 4.31
N THR A 91 -9.77 -19.83 5.52
CA THR A 91 -9.15 -18.61 6.04
C THR A 91 -7.93 -19.01 6.86
N VAL A 92 -6.81 -18.36 6.60
CA VAL A 92 -5.55 -18.56 7.35
C VAL A 92 -5.02 -17.23 7.85
N ILE A 93 -4.35 -17.25 9.01
CA ILE A 93 -3.59 -16.10 9.50
C ILE A 93 -2.24 -16.07 8.77
N THR A 94 -1.96 -15.00 8.03
CA THR A 94 -0.72 -14.82 7.28
C THR A 94 0.27 -13.86 7.93
N GLY A 95 -0.19 -13.09 8.92
CA GLY A 95 0.63 -12.13 9.63
C GLY A 95 -0.15 -11.40 10.71
N TYR A 96 0.48 -10.39 11.29
CA TYR A 96 -0.12 -9.51 12.30
C TYR A 96 0.33 -8.07 12.04
N ARG A 97 -0.58 -7.11 12.17
CA ARG A 97 -0.33 -5.70 11.87
C ARG A 97 -1.03 -4.78 12.87
N TRP A 98 -0.38 -3.68 13.26
CA TRP A 98 -1.07 -2.55 13.90
C TRP A 98 -1.67 -1.67 12.82
N GLN A 99 -2.98 -1.46 12.91
CA GLN A 99 -3.70 -0.61 11.96
C GLN A 99 -3.60 0.85 12.39
N PHE A 100 -3.07 1.66 11.51
CA PHE A 100 -3.23 3.11 11.53
C PHE A 100 -4.36 3.45 10.56
N GLU A 101 -5.02 4.58 10.74
CA GLU A 101 -6.19 4.94 9.92
C GLU A 101 -5.88 4.93 8.40
N ALA A 102 -4.69 5.37 8.01
CA ALA A 102 -4.28 5.50 6.61
C ALA A 102 -3.39 4.36 6.08
N PHE A 103 -2.72 3.61 6.96
CA PHE A 103 -1.80 2.52 6.62
C PHE A 103 -1.67 1.54 7.78
N ALA A 104 -0.95 0.44 7.62
CA ALA A 104 -0.68 -0.47 8.73
C ALA A 104 0.78 -0.89 8.79
N LEU A 105 1.25 -1.25 9.98
CA LEU A 105 2.63 -1.68 10.22
C LEU A 105 2.66 -3.11 10.74
N ASP A 106 3.53 -3.94 10.18
CA ASP A 106 3.87 -5.23 10.81
C ASP A 106 4.99 -5.09 11.84
N LYS A 107 5.34 -6.20 12.50
CA LYS A 107 6.44 -6.26 13.48
C LYS A 107 7.83 -5.96 12.88
N GLN A 108 7.97 -6.02 11.56
CA GLN A 108 9.19 -5.65 10.84
C GLN A 108 9.13 -4.20 10.33
N CYS A 109 8.19 -3.40 10.81
CA CYS A 109 8.02 -1.99 10.44
C CYS A 109 7.73 -1.78 8.94
N ARG A 110 7.19 -2.80 8.27
CA ARG A 110 6.78 -2.68 6.86
C ARG A 110 5.39 -2.07 6.79
N ALA A 111 5.23 -1.11 5.88
CA ALA A 111 3.97 -0.43 5.65
C ALA A 111 3.07 -1.22 4.68
N TYR A 112 1.78 -1.23 4.97
CA TYR A 112 0.74 -1.82 4.13
C TYR A 112 -0.40 -0.83 3.95
N LYS A 113 -1.10 -0.93 2.82
CA LYS A 113 -2.31 -0.15 2.59
C LYS A 113 -3.32 -0.49 3.68
N ALA A 114 -3.89 0.53 4.32
CA ALA A 114 -5.10 0.35 5.09
C ALA A 114 -6.25 0.20 4.09
N THR A 115 -6.48 -1.01 3.61
CA THR A 115 -7.82 -1.34 3.13
C THR A 115 -8.74 -1.22 4.34
N ALA A 116 -9.90 -0.58 4.18
CA ALA A 116 -10.89 -0.49 5.25
C ALA A 116 -11.00 -1.89 5.86
N ALA A 117 -10.67 -2.00 7.15
CA ALA A 117 -10.91 -3.23 7.88
C ALA A 117 -12.38 -3.54 7.65
N HIS A 118 -12.69 -4.60 6.90
CA HIS A 118 -14.07 -5.03 6.76
C HIS A 118 -14.30 -5.87 8.01
N PRO A 119 -14.89 -5.32 9.10
CA PRO A 119 -15.24 -6.15 10.23
C PRO A 119 -16.13 -7.25 9.66
N LEU A 120 -15.75 -8.50 9.93
CA LEU A 120 -16.62 -9.61 9.58
C LEU A 120 -17.93 -9.42 10.35
N MET A 121 -18.98 -8.96 9.66
CA MET A 121 -20.25 -8.55 10.29
C MET A 121 -20.83 -9.69 11.13
N ALA A 122 -21.53 -9.33 12.21
CA ALA A 122 -22.23 -10.31 13.05
C ALA A 122 -23.27 -11.04 12.19
N VAL A 123 -23.23 -12.36 12.27
CA VAL A 123 -24.30 -13.18 11.71
C VAL A 123 -25.52 -12.94 12.59
N ASP A 124 -26.58 -12.38 12.02
CA ASP A 124 -27.88 -12.35 12.68
C ASP A 124 -28.30 -13.81 12.92
N ARG A 125 -28.28 -14.25 14.18
CA ARG A 125 -28.52 -15.65 14.59
C ARG A 125 -30.03 -15.94 14.58
N ARG A 126 -30.71 -15.69 13.45
CA ARG A 126 -32.09 -16.17 13.30
C ARG A 126 -32.06 -17.71 13.35
N PRO A 127 -32.98 -18.36 14.09
CA PRO A 127 -32.94 -19.80 14.36
C PRO A 127 -33.07 -20.69 13.11
N GLU A 128 -33.44 -20.12 11.97
CA GLU A 128 -33.98 -20.90 10.86
C GLU A 128 -32.92 -21.42 9.88
N TRP A 129 -31.68 -20.95 9.92
CA TRP A 129 -30.71 -21.16 8.82
C TRP A 129 -29.37 -21.74 9.30
N SER A 130 -29.33 -23.08 9.41
CA SER A 130 -28.12 -23.84 9.79
C SER A 130 -26.94 -23.56 8.84
N ILE A 131 -25.72 -23.59 9.37
CA ILE A 131 -24.45 -23.47 8.61
C ILE A 131 -24.43 -24.46 7.43
N ARG A 132 -25.01 -25.65 7.64
CA ARG A 132 -25.14 -26.71 6.62
C ARG A 132 -25.99 -26.26 5.43
N LYS A 133 -27.17 -25.69 5.68
CA LYS A 133 -28.08 -25.19 4.62
C LYS A 133 -27.44 -24.05 3.80
N ARG A 134 -26.69 -23.16 4.46
CA ARG A 134 -25.93 -22.08 3.79
C ARG A 134 -24.79 -22.57 2.92
N LEU A 135 -24.05 -23.59 3.36
CA LEU A 135 -23.02 -24.25 2.55
C LEU A 135 -23.63 -24.93 1.32
N THR A 136 -24.76 -25.62 1.50
CA THR A 136 -25.48 -26.28 0.41
C THR A 136 -26.00 -25.28 -0.63
N ASP A 137 -26.61 -24.15 -0.22
CA ASP A 137 -27.04 -23.12 -1.17
C ASP A 137 -25.86 -22.41 -1.87
N TYR A 138 -24.72 -22.21 -1.19
CA TYR A 138 -23.50 -21.64 -1.79
C TYR A 138 -22.92 -22.55 -2.89
N VAL A 139 -22.79 -23.85 -2.57
CA VAL A 139 -22.28 -24.88 -3.49
C VAL A 139 -23.23 -25.07 -4.67
N LEU A 140 -24.55 -25.07 -4.43
CA LEU A 140 -25.54 -25.37 -5.47
C LEU A 140 -25.90 -24.17 -6.38
N ARG A 141 -25.80 -22.92 -5.91
CA ARG A 141 -26.32 -21.75 -6.67
C ARG A 141 -25.29 -20.84 -7.31
N GLY A 142 -23.99 -21.03 -7.04
CA GLY A 142 -22.87 -20.61 -7.88
C GLY A 142 -22.65 -19.12 -8.21
N ARG A 143 -23.66 -18.24 -8.20
CA ARG A 143 -23.52 -16.80 -8.53
C ARG A 143 -24.61 -16.00 -7.81
N GLY A 144 -24.20 -14.91 -7.15
CA GLY A 144 -25.14 -13.86 -6.72
C GLY A 144 -25.45 -13.76 -5.21
N LEU A 145 -24.63 -14.34 -4.32
CA LEU A 145 -24.73 -13.98 -2.91
C LEU A 145 -24.03 -12.64 -2.69
N ASP A 146 -24.84 -11.63 -2.35
CA ASP A 146 -24.45 -10.33 -1.84
C ASP A 146 -23.23 -10.46 -0.90
N THR A 147 -22.21 -9.62 -1.12
CA THR A 147 -20.92 -9.60 -0.40
C THR A 147 -21.09 -9.80 1.10
N THR A 148 -22.12 -9.20 1.69
CA THR A 148 -22.57 -9.34 3.08
C THR A 148 -22.72 -10.79 3.56
N ARG A 149 -23.35 -11.66 2.76
CA ARG A 149 -23.56 -13.09 3.11
C ARG A 149 -22.27 -13.90 3.00
N ARG A 150 -21.37 -13.51 2.09
CA ARG A 150 -20.03 -14.11 1.95
C ARG A 150 -19.16 -13.78 3.16
N PHE A 151 -19.15 -12.53 3.62
CA PHE A 151 -18.43 -12.10 4.82
C PHE A 151 -18.95 -12.79 6.11
N ALA A 152 -20.26 -12.97 6.25
CA ALA A 152 -20.86 -13.70 7.38
C ALA A 152 -20.39 -15.16 7.48
N MET A 153 -20.33 -15.90 6.37
CA MET A 153 -19.81 -17.29 6.37
C MET A 153 -18.30 -17.36 6.62
N LEU A 154 -17.55 -16.36 6.15
CA LEU A 154 -16.12 -16.26 6.44
C LEU A 154 -15.86 -15.98 7.91
N ARG A 155 -16.72 -15.22 8.59
CA ARG A 155 -16.63 -14.99 10.04
C ARG A 155 -16.63 -16.28 10.83
N ASP A 156 -17.69 -17.08 10.71
CA ASP A 156 -17.87 -18.29 11.52
C ASP A 156 -16.77 -19.33 11.25
N LYS A 157 -16.38 -19.49 9.98
CA LYS A 157 -15.25 -20.35 9.62
C LYS A 157 -13.93 -19.84 10.18
N SER A 158 -13.73 -18.52 10.20
CA SER A 158 -12.51 -17.90 10.74
C SER A 158 -12.48 -18.04 12.25
N LEU A 159 -13.58 -17.75 12.97
CA LEU A 159 -13.70 -17.97 14.42
C LEU A 159 -13.35 -19.40 14.82
N LEU A 160 -13.99 -20.39 14.19
CA LEU A 160 -13.78 -21.80 14.49
C LEU A 160 -12.35 -22.29 14.22
N ARG A 161 -11.67 -21.72 13.21
CA ARG A 161 -10.32 -22.17 12.81
C ARG A 161 -9.18 -21.40 13.45
N THR A 162 -9.42 -20.15 13.84
CA THR A 162 -8.39 -19.26 14.37
C THR A 162 -8.50 -19.06 15.88
N GLY A 163 -9.68 -19.30 16.47
CA GLY A 163 -9.94 -19.05 17.89
C GLY A 163 -9.96 -17.56 18.27
N LEU A 164 -9.94 -16.65 17.29
CA LEU A 164 -9.92 -15.20 17.52
C LEU A 164 -11.26 -14.70 18.06
N GLN A 165 -11.23 -13.58 18.80
CA GLN A 165 -12.46 -12.90 19.15
C GLN A 165 -13.06 -12.22 17.91
N PRO A 166 -14.38 -12.08 17.81
CA PRO A 166 -14.99 -11.46 16.63
C PRO A 166 -14.55 -10.02 16.35
N ALA A 167 -14.16 -9.27 17.39
CA ALA A 167 -13.64 -7.92 17.27
C ALA A 167 -12.25 -7.88 16.59
N ASP A 168 -11.50 -8.99 16.64
CA ASP A 168 -10.15 -9.11 16.08
C ASP A 168 -10.15 -9.62 14.63
N LEU A 169 -11.33 -9.91 14.06
CA LEU A 169 -11.48 -10.43 12.71
C LEU A 169 -11.45 -9.31 11.67
N VAL A 170 -10.24 -8.84 11.37
CA VAL A 170 -10.02 -7.91 10.26
C VAL A 170 -9.55 -8.68 9.03
N LEU A 171 -10.36 -8.64 7.97
CA LEU A 171 -9.91 -9.04 6.63
C LEU A 171 -9.06 -7.91 6.06
N TRP A 172 -7.79 -8.22 5.84
CA TRP A 172 -6.88 -7.36 5.12
C TRP A 172 -6.92 -7.73 3.63
N GLY A 173 -6.77 -6.73 2.76
CA GLY A 173 -6.58 -6.99 1.33
C GLY A 173 -5.36 -7.87 1.05
N ALA A 174 -5.29 -8.38 -0.18
CA ALA A 174 -4.33 -9.41 -0.59
C ALA A 174 -2.86 -9.03 -0.31
N ALA A 175 -1.97 -10.03 -0.35
CA ALA A 175 -0.52 -9.86 -0.10
C ALA A 175 0.17 -8.75 -0.94
N SER A 176 -0.45 -8.32 -2.04
CA SER A 176 -0.03 -7.20 -2.90
C SER A 176 -0.18 -5.80 -2.27
N ASP A 177 -0.73 -5.68 -1.07
CA ASP A 177 -0.98 -4.39 -0.40
C ASP A 177 0.22 -3.85 0.38
N ARG A 178 1.42 -4.41 0.19
CA ARG A 178 2.64 -3.83 0.75
C ARG A 178 2.96 -2.51 0.06
N ILE A 179 3.36 -1.51 0.84
CA ILE A 179 3.83 -0.22 0.34
C ILE A 179 5.36 -0.26 0.30
N ASP A 180 5.93 -0.30 -0.90
CA ASP A 180 7.37 -0.26 -1.08
C ASP A 180 7.88 1.18 -1.11
N LEU A 181 8.77 1.50 -0.16
CA LEU A 181 9.40 2.80 -0.03
C LEU A 181 10.61 2.90 -0.96
N ASP A 182 10.35 3.11 -2.26
CA ASP A 182 11.36 3.30 -3.30
C ASP A 182 11.53 4.79 -3.64
N PRO A 183 12.70 5.39 -3.36
CA PRO A 183 12.99 6.78 -3.72
C PRO A 183 12.84 7.05 -5.22
N ALA A 184 13.24 6.14 -6.10
CA ALA A 184 13.19 6.36 -7.55
C ALA A 184 11.74 6.39 -8.06
N ALA A 185 10.89 5.48 -7.56
CA ALA A 185 9.45 5.54 -7.81
C ALA A 185 8.83 6.83 -7.26
N ALA A 186 9.28 7.31 -6.10
CA ALA A 186 8.79 8.53 -5.47
C ALA A 186 9.12 9.79 -6.29
N VAL A 187 10.34 9.91 -6.82
CA VAL A 187 10.73 11.03 -7.69
C VAL A 187 9.85 11.09 -8.94
N ARG A 188 9.54 9.94 -9.55
CA ARG A 188 8.64 9.88 -10.72
C ARG A 188 7.19 10.22 -10.41
N ALA A 189 6.68 9.80 -9.25
CA ALA A 189 5.27 9.92 -8.90
C ALA A 189 4.94 11.12 -7.99
N GLY A 190 5.94 11.80 -7.45
CA GLY A 190 5.81 12.85 -6.43
C GLY A 190 5.29 12.38 -5.07
N ARG A 191 5.06 11.07 -4.90
CA ARG A 191 4.53 10.45 -3.67
C ARG A 191 4.74 8.95 -3.63
N ILE A 192 4.62 8.35 -2.44
CA ILE A 192 4.54 6.90 -2.24
C ILE A 192 3.22 6.58 -1.55
N HIS A 193 2.20 6.18 -2.32
CA HIS A 193 0.85 5.94 -1.80
C HIS A 193 0.30 7.13 -0.99
N CYS A 194 0.19 7.00 0.33
CA CYS A 194 -0.30 8.02 1.27
C CYS A 194 0.85 8.80 1.90
N PHE A 195 2.09 8.57 1.47
CA PHE A 195 3.26 9.27 1.96
C PHE A 195 3.72 10.30 0.94
N GLY A 196 3.86 11.53 1.42
CA GLY A 196 4.43 12.66 0.71
C GLY A 196 5.72 13.13 1.38
N LYS A 197 6.25 14.21 0.84
CA LYS A 197 7.42 14.91 1.35
C LYS A 197 7.18 16.41 1.25
N ALA A 198 7.51 17.16 2.28
CA ALA A 198 7.56 18.62 2.21
C ALA A 198 8.85 19.09 1.51
N GLU A 199 9.03 20.40 1.37
CA GLU A 199 10.35 20.97 1.08
C GLU A 199 11.33 20.62 2.22
N GLY A 200 12.56 20.23 1.89
CA GLY A 200 13.59 19.87 2.87
C GLY A 200 13.46 18.47 3.47
N GLY A 201 12.73 17.55 2.83
CA GLY A 201 12.78 16.13 3.19
C GLY A 201 11.86 15.68 4.33
N THR A 202 10.99 16.54 4.87
CA THR A 202 10.08 16.16 5.96
C THR A 202 8.98 15.24 5.45
N PRO A 203 8.77 14.03 6.03
CA PRO A 203 7.73 13.11 5.58
C PRO A 203 6.32 13.60 5.96
N LEU A 204 5.42 13.55 5.00
CA LEU A 204 4.01 13.95 5.15
C LEU A 204 3.08 12.75 4.98
N LEU A 205 1.94 12.78 5.66
CA LEU A 205 0.80 11.94 5.35
C LEU A 205 -0.15 12.70 4.41
N LEU A 206 -0.44 12.09 3.26
CA LEU A 206 -1.39 12.56 2.25
C LEU A 206 -2.71 11.81 2.44
N ARG A 207 -3.78 12.56 2.73
CA ARG A 207 -5.15 12.04 2.84
C ARG A 207 -6.01 12.67 1.76
N THR A 208 -6.96 11.92 1.21
CA THR A 208 -7.84 12.40 0.14
C THR A 208 -8.74 13.56 0.60
N ASP A 209 -9.12 13.56 1.88
CA ASP A 209 -10.17 14.45 2.42
C ASP A 209 -9.62 15.54 3.37
N CYS A 210 -8.30 15.62 3.55
CA CYS A 210 -7.68 16.53 4.51
C CYS A 210 -6.38 17.12 3.95
N GLN A 211 -5.96 18.26 4.50
CA GLN A 211 -4.65 18.84 4.21
C GLN A 211 -3.53 17.86 4.61
N PRO A 212 -2.41 17.84 3.86
CA PRO A 212 -1.23 17.08 4.26
C PRO A 212 -0.80 17.44 5.69
N GLU A 213 -0.51 16.42 6.50
CA GLU A 213 -0.01 16.62 7.86
C GLU A 213 1.36 15.96 8.05
N PRO A 214 2.23 16.49 8.94
CA PRO A 214 3.49 15.83 9.26
C PRO A 214 3.28 14.40 9.76
N LEU A 215 3.99 13.44 9.15
CA LEU A 215 3.82 12.02 9.46
C LEU A 215 4.12 11.71 10.93
N GLU A 216 5.12 12.39 11.51
CA GLU A 216 5.49 12.25 12.92
C GLU A 216 4.33 12.60 13.86
N THR A 217 3.64 13.71 13.60
CA THR A 217 2.48 14.14 14.38
C THR A 217 1.33 13.15 14.26
N PHE A 218 1.06 12.65 13.04
CA PHE A 218 0.03 11.63 12.82
C PHE A 218 0.35 10.34 13.59
N ILE A 219 1.58 9.82 13.45
CA ILE A 219 2.01 8.59 14.11
C ILE A 219 1.91 8.73 15.63
N ALA A 220 2.38 9.85 16.20
CA ALA A 220 2.28 10.09 17.64
C ALA A 220 0.83 10.05 18.14
N LYS A 221 -0.10 10.72 17.43
CA LYS A 221 -1.54 10.71 17.75
C LYS A 221 -2.13 9.30 17.61
N ALA A 222 -1.89 8.63 16.50
CA ALA A 222 -2.44 7.31 16.22
C ALA A 222 -1.92 6.25 17.19
N THR A 223 -0.62 6.26 17.51
CA THR A 223 -0.04 5.41 18.56
C THR A 223 -0.67 5.70 19.92
N GLY A 224 -0.90 6.98 20.27
CA GLY A 224 -1.62 7.35 21.49
C GLY A 224 -3.03 6.77 21.56
N ARG A 225 -3.79 6.80 20.45
CA ARG A 225 -5.12 6.18 20.37
C ARG A 225 -5.06 4.67 20.56
N LEU A 226 -4.11 3.99 19.90
CA LEU A 226 -3.94 2.53 20.04
C LEU A 226 -3.56 2.12 21.46
N LEU A 227 -2.76 2.93 22.15
CA LEU A 227 -2.41 2.70 23.55
C LEU A 227 -3.61 2.88 24.49
N ALA A 228 -4.49 3.83 24.20
CA ALA A 228 -5.69 4.09 25.00
C ALA A 228 -6.79 3.03 24.81
N GLN A 229 -6.72 2.21 23.76
CA GLN A 229 -7.66 1.13 23.47
C GLN A 229 -7.30 -0.21 24.13
N ARG A 230 -6.23 -0.25 24.94
CA ARG A 230 -5.75 -1.44 25.66
C ARG A 230 -6.72 -1.91 26.74
#